data_AF-A0A369BBV7-F1
#
_entry.id   AF-A0A369BBV7-F1
#
_cell.length_a   1.000
_cell.length_b   1.000
_cell.length_c   1.000
_cell.angle_alpha   90.00
_cell.angle_beta   90.00
_cell.angle_gamma   90.00
#
_symmetry.space_group_name_H-M   'P 1'
#
loop_
_entity.id
_entity.type
_entity.pdbx_description
1 polymer ?
#
loop_
_entity_poly.entity_id
_entity_poly.type
_entity_poly.pdbx_seq_one_letter_code
_entity_poly.pdbx_strand_id
1 'polypeptide(L)' 'MCGFWKGENFIDKDPTEKIKPPRMDTEDKTLITDEQFVAILDAPDTSTYVGFRNKTLMMLLVDTGLRINEALRLRT' A
#
# COMPACT_ATOMS: atom_id res chain seq x y z
N MET A 1 21.68 1.70 -23.23
CA MET A 1 22.53 1.22 -24.34
C MET A 1 21.73 1.16 -25.65
N CYS A 2 20.60 0.45 -25.70
CA CYS A 2 19.75 0.39 -26.91
C CYS A 2 19.23 1.76 -27.38
N GLY A 3 18.81 2.63 -26.45
CA GLY A 3 18.38 3.99 -26.81
C GLY A 3 19.48 4.87 -27.42
N PHE A 4 20.75 4.63 -27.08
CA PHE A 4 21.89 5.35 -27.65
C PHE A 4 22.15 4.90 -29.10
N TRP A 5 22.11 3.59 -29.38
CA TRP A 5 22.32 3.05 -30.73
C TRP A 5 21.23 3.44 -31.73
N LYS A 6 19.98 3.63 -31.27
CA LYS A 6 18.92 4.20 -32.10
C LYS A 6 19.19 5.67 -32.44
N GLY A 7 19.72 6.45 -31.50
CA GLY A 7 20.06 7.87 -31.73
C GLY A 7 21.20 8.07 -32.73
N GLU A 8 22.16 7.15 -32.75
CA GLU A 8 23.31 7.14 -33.67
C GLU A 8 23.05 6.39 -34.99
N ASN A 9 21.78 6.03 -35.29
CA ASN A 9 21.37 5.27 -36.50
C ASN A 9 22.06 3.90 -36.70
N PHE A 10 22.56 3.26 -35.64
CA PHE A 10 23.11 1.90 -35.74
C PHE A 10 22.02 0.82 -35.79
N ILE A 11 20.79 1.14 -35.35
CA ILE A 11 19.62 0.27 -35.35
C ILE A 11 18.35 1.06 -35.67
N ASP A 12 17.48 0.52 -36.53
CA ASP A 12 16.23 1.18 -36.95
C ASP A 12 15.20 1.29 -35.83
N LYS A 13 15.23 0.34 -34.89
CA LYS A 13 14.25 0.25 -33.81
C LYS A 13 14.88 -0.22 -32.51
N ASP A 14 14.56 0.46 -31.43
CA ASP A 14 14.99 0.06 -30.10
C ASP A 14 14.05 -1.04 -29.55
N PRO A 15 14.56 -2.27 -29.31
CA PRO A 15 13.76 -3.38 -28.79
C PRO A 15 13.27 -3.17 -27.35
N THR A 16 13.81 -2.16 -26.64
CA THR A 16 13.48 -1.86 -25.25
C THR A 16 12.33 -0.83 -25.11
N GLU A 17 11.82 -0.27 -26.21
CA GLU A 17 10.72 0.71 -26.19
C GLU A 17 9.43 0.22 -25.51
N LYS A 18 9.17 -1.09 -25.55
CA LYS A 18 7.99 -1.70 -24.93
C LYS A 18 8.22 -2.16 -23.50
N ILE A 19 9.46 -2.09 -23.01
CA ILE A 19 9.80 -2.51 -21.66
C ILE A 19 9.43 -1.36 -20.73
N LYS A 20 8.49 -1.64 -19.82
CA LYS A 20 8.18 -0.68 -18.76
C LYS A 20 9.43 -0.51 -17.89
N PRO A 21 9.83 0.72 -17.57
CA PRO A 21 10.95 0.94 -16.67
C PRO A 21 10.66 0.25 -15.32
N PRO A 22 11.71 -0.24 -14.63
CA PRO A 22 11.55 -0.75 -13.28
C PRO A 22 10.94 0.35 -12.40
N ARG A 23 10.10 -0.04 -11.45
CA ARG A 23 9.61 0.90 -10.44
C ARG A 23 10.83 1.44 -9.70
N MET A 24 11.01 2.76 -9.77
CA MET A 24 11.99 3.43 -8.93
C MET A 24 11.45 3.50 -7.52
N ASP A 25 12.32 3.25 -6.54
CA ASP A 25 11.98 3.43 -5.14
C ASP A 25 11.60 4.90 -4.94
N THR A 26 10.32 5.09 -4.63
CA THR A 26 9.80 6.38 -4.22
C THR A 26 10.14 6.53 -2.74
N GLU A 27 10.45 7.73 -2.26
CA GLU A 27 10.68 7.92 -0.83
C GLU A 27 9.56 7.26 -0.02
N ASP A 28 9.96 6.42 0.93
CA ASP A 28 9.03 5.73 1.79
C ASP A 28 8.17 6.76 2.50
N LYS A 29 6.86 6.49 2.56
CA LYS A 29 5.94 7.33 3.32
C LYS A 29 6.42 7.35 4.77
N THR A 30 6.37 8.53 5.39
CA THR A 30 6.62 8.68 6.81
C THR A 30 5.75 7.70 7.59
N LEU A 31 6.43 6.85 8.37
CA LEU A 31 5.78 5.94 9.30
C LEU A 31 5.09 6.76 10.38
N ILE A 32 3.91 6.30 10.80
CA ILE A 32 3.22 6.87 11.96
C ILE A 32 3.97 6.51 13.25
N THR A 33 3.99 7.42 14.22
CA THR A 33 4.54 7.11 15.55
C THR A 33 3.57 6.25 16.36
N ASP A 34 4.06 5.61 17.41
CA ASP A 34 3.22 4.80 18.31
C ASP A 34 2.11 5.64 18.94
N GLU A 35 2.36 6.91 19.27
CA GLU A 35 1.34 7.80 19.83
C GLU A 35 0.25 8.12 18.81
N GLN A 36 0.63 8.36 17.56
CA GLN A 36 -0.32 8.59 16.47
C GLN A 36 -1.15 7.33 16.19
N PHE A 37 -0.53 6.17 16.28
CA PHE A 37 -1.19 4.89 16.10
C PHE A 37 -2.24 4.63 17.19
N VAL A 38 -1.89 4.84 18.45
CA VAL A 38 -2.82 4.73 19.58
C VAL A 38 -3.97 5.73 19.43
N ALA A 39 -3.69 6.98 19.03
CA ALA A 39 -4.73 7.98 18.78
C ALA A 39 -5.73 7.55 17.69
N ILE A 40 -5.28 6.88 16.63
CA ILE A 40 -6.15 6.33 15.59
C ILE A 40 -7.00 5.18 16.13
N LEU A 41 -6.42 4.28 16.93
CA LEU A 41 -7.14 3.15 17.54
C LEU A 41 -8.22 3.59 18.53
N ASP A 42 -8.03 4.73 19.19
CA ASP A 42 -8.96 5.28 20.17
C ASP A 42 -9.98 6.28 19.59
N ALA A 43 -9.85 6.66 18.31
CA ALA A 43 -10.80 7.55 17.64
C ALA A 43 -12.26 7.06 17.57
N PRO A 44 -12.59 5.76 17.45
CA PRO A 44 -13.98 5.30 17.34
C PRO A 44 -14.76 5.41 18.66
N ASP A 45 -15.98 5.97 18.59
CA ASP A 45 -16.91 5.99 19.73
C ASP A 45 -17.50 4.61 20.03
N THR A 46 -16.91 3.94 21.03
CA THR A 46 -17.30 2.60 21.48
C THR A 46 -18.67 2.52 22.14
N SER A 47 -19.32 3.65 22.45
CA SER A 47 -20.71 3.65 22.96
C SER A 47 -21.73 3.31 21.86
N THR A 48 -21.35 3.50 20.60
CA THR A 48 -22.18 3.17 19.43
C THR A 48 -21.82 1.79 18.89
N TYR A 49 -22.82 1.06 18.38
CA TYR A 49 -22.57 -0.22 17.70
C TYR A 49 -21.56 -0.08 16.54
N VAL A 50 -21.67 0.99 15.76
CA VAL A 50 -20.79 1.25 14.62
C VAL A 50 -19.35 1.49 15.08
N GLY A 51 -19.14 2.31 16.11
CA GLY A 51 -17.81 2.59 16.63
C GLY A 51 -17.20 1.38 17.34
N PHE A 52 -17.97 0.61 18.10
CA PHE A 52 -17.51 -0.64 18.67
C PHE A 52 -17.05 -1.64 17.59
N ARG A 53 -17.88 -1.88 16.57
CA ARG A 53 -17.53 -2.72 15.42
C ARG A 53 -16.26 -2.24 14.72
N ASN A 54 -16.13 -0.93 14.49
CA ASN A 54 -14.96 -0.36 13.84
C ASN A 54 -13.69 -0.55 14.68
N LYS A 55 -13.77 -0.34 16.00
CA LYS A 55 -12.63 -0.57 16.91
C LYS A 55 -12.21 -2.04 16.92
N THR A 56 -13.17 -2.97 16.97
CA THR A 56 -12.88 -4.41 16.87
C THR A 56 -12.21 -4.77 15.54
N LEU A 57 -12.69 -4.22 14.42
CA LEU A 57 -12.10 -4.46 13.09
C LEU A 57 -10.68 -3.89 13.00
N MET A 58 -10.44 -2.69 13.54
CA MET A 58 -9.10 -2.10 13.60
C MET A 58 -8.14 -2.97 14.42
N MET A 59 -8.55 -3.42 15.60
CA MET A 59 -7.75 -4.33 16.44
C MET A 59 -7.42 -5.64 15.73
N LEU A 60 -8.40 -6.24 15.04
CA LEU A 60 -8.19 -7.46 14.27
C LEU A 60 -7.13 -7.27 13.18
N LEU A 61 -7.21 -6.16 12.42
CA LEU A 61 -6.25 -5.87 11.35
C LEU A 61 -4.84 -5.69 11.88
N VAL A 62 -4.69 -5.03 13.02
CA VAL A 62 -3.40 -4.78 13.67
C VAL A 62 -2.78 -6.07 14.20
N ASP A 63 -3.58 -6.91 14.84
CA ASP A 63 -3.09 -8.15 15.47
C ASP A 63 -2.76 -9.23 14.43
N THR A 64 -3.55 -9.33 13.35
CA THR A 64 -3.42 -10.41 12.36
C THR A 64 -2.66 -10.02 11.10
N GLY A 65 -2.51 -8.73 10.81
CA GLY A 65 -1.94 -8.24 9.54
C GLY A 65 -2.77 -8.56 8.29
N LEU A 66 -4.06 -8.93 8.46
CA LEU A 66 -4.95 -9.23 7.34
C LEU A 66 -5.16 -8.00 6.45
N ARG A 67 -5.38 -8.23 5.15
CA ARG A 67 -5.89 -7.17 4.28
C ARG A 67 -7.34 -6.90 4.62
N ILE A 68 -7.77 -5.65 4.44
CA ILE A 68 -9.15 -5.21 4.74
C ILE A 68 -10.22 -6.10 4.09
N ASN A 69 -10.01 -6.54 2.85
CA ASN A 69 -10.96 -7.41 2.14
C ASN A 69 -11.02 -8.83 2.71
N GLU A 70 -9.93 -9.32 3.31
CA GLU A 70 -9.89 -10.64 3.95
C GLU A 70 -10.65 -10.59 5.28
N ALA A 71 -10.40 -9.55 6.09
CA ALA A 71 -11.11 -9.31 7.34
C ALA A 71 -12.62 -9.16 7.16
N LEU A 72 -13.07 -8.46 6.10
CA LEU A 72 -14.50 -8.28 5.80
C LEU A 72 -15.21 -9.57 5.33
N ARG A 73 -14.46 -10.60 4.91
CA ARG A 73 -15.01 -11.85 4.38
C ARG A 73 -15.02 -12.99 5.40
N LEU A 74 -14.61 -12.72 6.64
CA LEU A 74 -14.64 -13.72 7.71
C LEU A 74 -16.07 -14.25 7.91
N ARG A 75 -16.16 -15.57 8.05
CA ARG A 75 -17.40 -16.30 8.31
C ARG A 75 -17.19 -17.22 9.49
N THR A 76 -18.24 -17.42 10.26
CA THR A 76 -18.32 -18.39 11.36
C THR A 76 -18.65 -19.77 10.83
#